data_AF-A0A964KBM0-F1
#
_entry.id   AF-A0A964KBM0-F1
#
_cell.length_a   1.000
_cell.length_b   1.000
_cell.length_c   1.000
_cell.angle_alpha   90.00
_cell.angle_beta   90.00
_cell.angle_gamma   90.00
#
_symmetry.space_group_name_H-M   'P 1'
#
loop_
_entity.id
_entity.type
_entity.pdbx_description
1 polymer ?
#
loop_
_entity_poly.entity_id
_entity_poly.type
_entity_poly.pdbx_seq_one_letter_code
_entity_poly.pdbx_strand_id
1 'polypeptide(L)'
;MHRITPFRMTTLGLLGLLALAPLLTLWGTATARPAQAAPIEYAAALSGAAESPPVASTGTGNALVELDTAAHTLRVRVTFSGLVGTTTNAHIHAPTAVADTGIAGVATQTPTFLGFPSGVTSGTYDAMFDTTLAGSWNAA
;
A
#
# COMPACT_ATOMS: atom_id res chain seq x y z
N MET A 1 2.76 -2.51 -15.83
CA MET A 1 4.03 -3.06 -15.30
C MET A 1 5.16 -2.73 -16.25
N HIS A 2 6.10 -1.87 -15.85
CA HIS A 2 7.35 -1.66 -16.58
C HIS A 2 8.49 -2.42 -15.88
N ARG A 3 9.23 -3.20 -16.66
CA ARG A 3 10.39 -4.00 -16.24
C ARG A 3 11.58 -3.10 -15.92
N ILE A 4 12.24 -3.36 -14.80
CA ILE A 4 13.61 -2.93 -14.53
C ILE A 4 14.54 -4.06 -15.00
N THR A 5 15.42 -3.75 -15.95
CA THR A 5 16.54 -4.60 -16.38
C THR A 5 17.61 -4.66 -15.28
N PRO A 6 18.23 -5.82 -15.02
CA PRO A 6 19.31 -5.92 -14.04
C PRO A 6 20.60 -5.26 -14.54
N PHE A 7 21.18 -4.41 -13.71
CA PHE A 7 22.51 -3.83 -13.91
C PHE A 7 23.57 -4.92 -13.65
N ARG A 8 24.36 -5.25 -14.67
CA ARG A 8 25.45 -6.24 -14.57
C ARG A 8 26.71 -5.51 -14.09
N MET A 9 27.09 -5.71 -12.83
CA MET A 9 28.33 -5.14 -12.28
C MET A 9 29.52 -5.95 -12.80
N THR A 10 30.25 -5.41 -13.76
CA THR A 10 31.51 -5.99 -14.26
C THR A 10 32.64 -5.65 -13.29
N THR A 11 33.21 -6.68 -12.66
CA THR A 11 34.41 -6.59 -11.82
C THR A 11 35.61 -6.19 -12.68
N LEU A 12 36.17 -5.01 -12.45
CA LEU A 12 37.45 -4.58 -13.00
C LEU A 12 38.53 -4.92 -11.98
N GLY A 13 39.38 -5.89 -12.30
CA GLY A 13 40.57 -6.20 -11.52
C GLY A 13 41.64 -5.12 -11.69
N LEU A 14 42.36 -4.81 -10.62
CA LEU A 14 43.67 -4.19 -10.70
C LEU A 14 44.57 -4.70 -9.57
N LEU A 15 45.71 -5.27 -9.99
CA LEU A 15 46.83 -5.69 -9.15
C LEU A 15 47.65 -4.48 -8.68
N GLY A 16 48.14 -4.54 -7.44
CA GLY A 16 49.46 -4.03 -7.04
C GLY A 16 49.50 -2.65 -6.38
N LEU A 17 49.88 -2.60 -5.10
CA LEU A 17 51.23 -2.20 -4.63
C LEU A 17 51.21 -2.06 -3.10
N LEU A 18 52.10 -2.76 -2.38
CA LEU A 18 52.29 -2.62 -0.94
C LEU A 18 53.01 -1.31 -0.60
N ALA A 19 52.42 -0.51 0.28
CA ALA A 19 53.12 0.50 1.06
C ALA A 19 52.66 0.39 2.53
N LEU A 20 53.59 0.09 3.44
CA LEU A 20 53.36 0.08 4.89
C LEU A 20 53.22 1.53 5.39
N ALA A 21 52.05 1.88 5.91
CA ALA A 21 51.81 3.09 6.70
C ALA A 21 51.24 2.69 8.08
N PRO A 22 51.55 3.41 9.18
CA PRO A 22 51.12 3.05 10.51
C PRO A 22 49.59 3.12 10.60
N LEU A 23 49.00 2.01 11.03
CA LEU A 23 47.57 1.75 11.08
C LEU A 23 46.92 2.57 12.19
N LEU A 24 46.54 3.81 11.89
CA LEU A 24 45.55 4.55 12.67
C LEU A 24 44.18 3.94 12.31
N THR A 25 43.73 2.91 13.05
CA THR A 25 42.38 2.36 12.89
C THR A 25 41.36 3.40 13.35
N LEU A 26 41.01 4.32 12.48
CA LEU A 26 39.77 5.08 12.60
C LEU A 26 38.65 4.05 12.46
N TRP A 27 38.08 3.60 13.58
CA TRP A 27 36.81 2.89 13.61
C TRP A 27 35.75 3.85 13.10
N GLY A 28 35.66 3.99 11.78
CA GLY A 28 34.51 4.58 11.13
C GLY A 28 33.34 3.68 11.45
N THR A 29 32.55 4.06 12.47
CA THR A 29 31.22 3.52 12.66
C THR A 29 30.42 3.93 11.43
N ALA A 30 30.43 3.10 10.40
CA ALA A 30 29.49 3.20 9.30
C ALA A 30 28.11 3.08 9.94
N THR A 31 27.45 4.21 10.15
CA THR A 31 26.05 4.23 10.56
C THR A 31 25.30 3.63 9.38
N ALA A 32 24.93 2.35 9.49
CA ALA A 32 24.00 1.74 8.55
C ALA A 32 22.72 2.58 8.62
N ARG A 33 22.47 3.38 7.59
CA ARG A 33 21.19 4.05 7.44
C ARG A 33 20.14 2.95 7.29
N PRO A 34 19.03 2.97 8.03
CA PRO A 34 17.95 2.04 7.77
C PRO A 34 17.54 2.22 6.31
N ALA A 35 17.46 1.12 5.56
CA ALA A 35 16.88 1.13 4.24
C ALA A 35 15.38 1.43 4.41
N GLN A 36 14.98 2.68 4.14
CA GLN A 36 13.57 3.06 4.12
C GLN A 36 13.00 2.72 2.74
N ALA A 37 12.13 1.72 2.68
CA ALA A 37 11.35 1.45 1.49
C ALA A 37 10.34 2.59 1.28
N ALA A 38 10.16 3.03 0.04
CA ALA A 38 9.06 3.94 -0.28
C ALA A 38 7.72 3.22 -0.01
N PRO A 39 6.67 3.93 0.45
CA PRO A 39 5.35 3.37 0.56
C PRO A 39 4.89 2.75 -0.76
N ILE A 40 4.18 1.62 -0.67
CA ILE A 40 3.55 0.99 -1.81
C ILE A 40 2.21 1.68 -2.03
N GLU A 41 2.02 2.24 -3.21
CA GLU A 41 0.80 2.92 -3.59
C GLU A 41 -0.10 2.01 -4.45
N TYR A 42 -1.39 1.95 -4.09
CA TYR A 42 -2.44 1.28 -4.83
C TYR A 42 -3.53 2.28 -5.20
N ALA A 43 -3.86 2.37 -6.48
CA ALA A 43 -4.94 3.21 -6.98
C ALA A 43 -6.08 2.34 -7.53
N ALA A 44 -7.32 2.74 -7.26
CA ALA A 44 -8.51 2.07 -7.79
C ALA A 44 -9.54 3.09 -8.27
N ALA A 45 -10.09 2.85 -9.46
CA ALA A 45 -11.30 3.52 -9.92
C ALA A 45 -12.53 2.72 -9.46
N LEU A 46 -13.43 3.36 -8.72
CA LEU A 46 -14.60 2.72 -8.15
C LEU A 46 -15.78 2.86 -9.12
N SER A 47 -16.44 1.74 -9.43
CA SER A 47 -17.68 1.72 -10.22
C SER A 47 -18.43 0.41 -9.98
N GLY A 48 -19.75 0.40 -10.19
CA GLY A 48 -20.53 -0.84 -10.12
C GLY A 48 -20.08 -1.90 -11.14
N ALA A 49 -19.52 -1.48 -12.28
CA ALA A 49 -18.96 -2.37 -13.30
C ALA A 49 -17.67 -3.07 -12.86
N ALA A 50 -16.95 -2.49 -11.88
CA ALA A 50 -15.73 -3.06 -11.30
C ALA A 50 -16.01 -4.02 -10.13
N GLU A 51 -17.27 -4.21 -9.75
CA GLU A 51 -17.66 -5.23 -8.77
C GLU A 51 -17.60 -6.64 -9.38
N SER A 52 -17.53 -7.66 -8.52
CA SER A 52 -17.53 -9.08 -8.90
C SER A 52 -18.60 -9.82 -8.07
N PRO A 53 -19.77 -10.15 -8.66
CA PRO A 53 -20.20 -9.80 -10.02
C PRO A 53 -20.52 -8.30 -10.18
N PRO A 54 -20.45 -7.76 -11.41
CA PRO A 54 -20.80 -6.36 -11.69
C PRO A 54 -22.25 -6.03 -11.31
N VAL A 55 -22.48 -4.85 -10.76
CA VAL A 55 -23.81 -4.34 -10.42
C VAL A 55 -24.17 -3.10 -11.21
N ALA A 56 -25.47 -2.92 -11.49
CA ALA A 56 -25.99 -1.74 -12.15
C ALA A 56 -26.08 -0.57 -11.16
N SER A 57 -24.95 0.10 -10.92
CA SER A 57 -24.85 1.30 -10.08
C SER A 57 -24.27 2.47 -10.88
N THR A 58 -24.82 3.67 -10.68
CA THR A 58 -24.25 4.92 -11.19
C THR A 58 -23.16 5.48 -10.29
N GLY A 59 -22.88 4.81 -9.17
CA GLY A 59 -21.83 5.18 -8.24
C GLY A 59 -20.46 5.17 -8.89
N THR A 60 -19.69 6.22 -8.64
CA THR A 60 -18.31 6.35 -9.13
C THR A 60 -17.40 6.91 -8.03
N GLY A 61 -16.10 6.65 -8.14
CA GLY A 61 -15.11 7.22 -7.24
C GLY A 61 -13.68 6.87 -7.59
N ASN A 62 -12.77 7.34 -6.76
CA ASN A 62 -11.36 6.98 -6.79
C ASN A 62 -10.90 6.65 -5.38
N ALA A 63 -10.04 5.66 -5.26
CA ALA A 63 -9.34 5.32 -4.03
C ALA A 63 -7.83 5.32 -4.25
N LEU A 64 -7.11 5.82 -3.27
CA LEU A 64 -5.65 5.79 -3.19
C LEU A 64 -5.26 5.25 -1.83
N VAL A 65 -4.49 4.18 -1.83
CA VAL A 65 -4.06 3.47 -0.63
C VAL A 65 -2.54 3.42 -0.60
N GLU A 66 -1.94 3.91 0.47
CA GLU A 66 -0.49 3.90 0.67
C GLU A 66 -0.17 2.99 1.86
N LEU A 67 0.55 1.90 1.60
CA LEU A 67 1.05 0.97 2.61
C LEU A 67 2.55 1.20 2.80
N ASP A 68 2.92 1.74 3.95
CA ASP A 68 4.31 1.86 4.39
C ASP A 68 4.61 0.77 5.42
N THR A 69 5.37 -0.25 5.00
CA THR A 69 5.74 -1.37 5.87
C THR A 69 6.91 -1.05 6.81
N ALA A 70 7.63 0.05 6.56
CA ALA A 70 8.70 0.52 7.45
C ALA A 70 8.14 1.42 8.56
N ALA A 71 7.20 2.30 8.22
CA ALA A 71 6.49 3.15 9.19
C ALA A 71 5.29 2.45 9.84
N HIS A 72 4.92 1.26 9.35
CA HIS A 72 3.72 0.53 9.75
C HIS A 72 2.43 1.34 9.61
N THR A 73 2.28 2.08 8.51
CA THR A 73 1.07 2.88 8.25
C THR A 73 0.33 2.42 7.01
N LEU A 74 -1.00 2.44 7.08
CA LEU A 74 -1.91 2.30 5.95
C LEU A 74 -2.73 3.58 5.82
N ARG A 75 -2.47 4.40 4.79
CA ARG A 75 -3.31 5.56 4.49
C ARG A 75 -4.33 5.22 3.43
N VAL A 76 -5.59 5.56 3.67
CA VAL A 76 -6.71 5.29 2.77
C VAL A 76 -7.38 6.61 2.44
N ARG A 77 -7.34 6.98 1.15
CA ARG A 77 -7.97 8.17 0.61
C ARG A 77 -9.02 7.77 -0.41
N VAL A 78 -10.24 8.28 -0.26
CA VAL A 78 -11.35 7.95 -1.15
C VAL A 78 -12.18 9.19 -1.45
N THR A 79 -12.59 9.34 -2.70
CA THR A 79 -13.66 10.26 -3.11
C THR A 79 -14.70 9.46 -3.88
N PHE A 80 -15.98 9.62 -3.56
CA PHE A 80 -17.06 8.91 -4.24
C PHE A 80 -18.31 9.77 -4.38
N SER A 81 -19.15 9.47 -5.37
CA SER A 81 -20.41 10.14 -5.61
C SER A 81 -21.35 9.30 -6.49
N GLY A 82 -22.59 9.77 -6.68
CA GLY A 82 -23.53 9.16 -7.63
C GLY A 82 -24.15 7.85 -7.17
N LEU A 83 -24.05 7.51 -5.88
CA LEU A 83 -24.71 6.32 -5.32
C LEU A 83 -26.23 6.48 -5.36
N VAL A 84 -26.93 5.42 -5.78
CA VAL A 84 -28.40 5.36 -5.76
C VAL A 84 -28.92 5.13 -4.33
N GLY A 85 -28.20 4.34 -3.55
CA GLY A 85 -28.42 4.15 -2.11
C GLY A 85 -27.38 4.90 -1.28
N THR A 86 -27.50 4.82 0.04
CA THR A 86 -26.51 5.38 0.96
C THR A 86 -25.36 4.40 1.22
N THR A 87 -24.18 4.92 1.57
CA THR A 87 -23.04 4.09 2.00
C THR A 87 -23.38 3.29 3.26
N THR A 88 -23.14 1.97 3.20
CA THR A 88 -23.31 1.06 4.35
C THR A 88 -22.02 0.38 4.79
N ASN A 89 -21.06 0.19 3.87
CA ASN A 89 -19.79 -0.51 4.10
C ASN A 89 -18.65 0.21 3.38
N ALA A 90 -17.44 0.14 3.95
CA ALA A 90 -16.21 0.57 3.28
C ALA A 90 -15.01 -0.17 3.86
N HIS A 91 -14.41 -1.06 3.08
CA HIS A 91 -13.30 -1.92 3.50
C HIS A 91 -12.47 -2.41 2.32
N ILE A 92 -11.25 -2.86 2.58
CA ILE A 92 -10.34 -3.45 1.59
C ILE A 92 -10.38 -4.97 1.71
N HIS A 93 -10.52 -5.66 0.58
CA HIS A 93 -10.50 -7.13 0.51
C HIS A 93 -9.07 -7.68 0.62
N ALA A 94 -8.96 -8.92 1.06
CA ALA A 94 -7.72 -9.69 0.99
C ALA A 94 -7.33 -9.98 -0.48
N PRO A 95 -6.06 -10.32 -0.76
CA PRO A 95 -5.64 -10.69 -2.10
C PRO A 95 -6.38 -11.93 -2.62
N THR A 96 -6.67 -11.93 -3.91
CA THR A 96 -7.11 -13.12 -4.64
C THR A 96 -5.90 -13.87 -5.20
N ALA A 97 -6.07 -15.16 -5.50
CA ALA A 97 -4.98 -15.97 -6.08
C ALA A 97 -4.55 -15.48 -7.47
N VAL A 98 -5.49 -14.91 -8.22
CA VAL A 98 -5.27 -14.28 -9.52
C VAL A 98 -5.87 -12.88 -9.46
N ALA A 99 -5.05 -11.88 -9.78
CA ALA A 99 -5.45 -10.47 -9.74
C ALA A 99 -6.75 -10.23 -10.52
N ASP A 100 -7.60 -9.34 -9.98
CA ASP A 100 -8.87 -8.91 -10.58
C ASP A 100 -9.90 -10.04 -10.83
N THR A 101 -9.70 -11.21 -10.23
CA THR A 101 -10.61 -12.35 -10.36
C THR A 101 -10.96 -12.98 -9.02
N GLY A 102 -12.16 -13.57 -8.95
CA GLY A 102 -12.63 -14.28 -7.76
C GLY A 102 -13.21 -13.36 -6.68
N ILE A 103 -13.41 -13.94 -5.49
CA ILE A 103 -13.93 -13.27 -4.30
C ILE A 103 -12.93 -13.55 -3.16
N ALA A 104 -12.59 -12.53 -2.39
CA ALA A 104 -11.76 -12.65 -1.20
C ALA A 104 -12.50 -12.12 0.03
N GLY A 105 -12.13 -12.60 1.21
CA GLY A 105 -12.59 -12.05 2.48
C GLY A 105 -12.16 -10.59 2.67
N VAL A 106 -12.64 -9.95 3.72
CA VAL A 106 -12.29 -8.55 4.03
C VAL A 106 -11.03 -8.53 4.91
N ALA A 107 -10.00 -7.80 4.51
CA ALA A 107 -8.73 -7.73 5.25
C ALA A 107 -8.72 -6.64 6.33
N THR A 108 -9.49 -5.58 6.15
CA THR A 108 -9.50 -4.41 7.06
C THR A 108 -10.73 -4.36 7.95
N GLN A 109 -10.86 -3.28 8.72
CA GLN A 109 -12.04 -2.98 9.55
C GLN A 109 -13.37 -3.29 8.84
N THR A 110 -14.26 -3.97 9.56
CA THR A 110 -15.63 -4.26 9.13
C THR A 110 -16.64 -3.70 10.14
N PRO A 111 -17.85 -3.30 9.69
CA PRO A 111 -18.30 -3.22 8.30
C PRO A 111 -17.72 -2.01 7.54
N THR A 112 -17.12 -1.06 8.24
CA THR A 112 -16.58 0.17 7.66
C THR A 112 -15.33 0.64 8.40
N PHE A 113 -14.44 1.34 7.69
CA PHE A 113 -13.33 2.06 8.29
C PHE A 113 -13.81 3.08 9.32
N LEU A 114 -13.05 3.24 10.41
CA LEU A 114 -13.34 4.24 11.44
C LEU A 114 -13.39 5.65 10.84
N GLY A 115 -14.52 6.33 10.98
CA GLY A 115 -14.70 7.70 10.47
C GLY A 115 -15.08 7.81 9.00
N PHE A 116 -15.29 6.68 8.31
CA PHE A 116 -15.79 6.71 6.93
C PHE A 116 -17.21 7.31 6.88
N PRO A 117 -17.53 8.17 5.89
CA PRO A 117 -18.87 8.73 5.76
C PRO A 117 -19.93 7.65 5.49
N SER A 118 -20.77 7.37 6.48
CA SER A 118 -21.89 6.43 6.40
C SER A 118 -23.21 7.16 6.17
N GLY A 119 -24.17 6.52 5.50
CA GLY A 119 -25.49 7.12 5.30
C GLY A 119 -25.54 8.23 4.25
N VAL A 120 -24.50 8.37 3.41
CA VAL A 120 -24.39 9.43 2.40
C VAL A 120 -24.34 8.85 0.98
N THR A 121 -24.67 9.66 -0.02
CA THR A 121 -24.61 9.26 -1.45
C THR A 121 -23.35 9.76 -2.16
N SER A 122 -22.56 10.59 -1.47
CA SER A 122 -21.27 11.10 -1.91
C SER A 122 -20.42 11.48 -0.69
N GLY A 123 -19.09 11.50 -0.86
CA GLY A 123 -18.20 11.82 0.24
C GLY A 123 -16.73 11.81 -0.14
N THR A 124 -15.92 12.32 0.79
CA THR A 124 -14.46 12.22 0.78
C THR A 124 -14.01 11.62 2.10
N TYR A 125 -12.92 10.87 2.05
CA TYR A 125 -12.32 10.20 3.20
C TYR A 125 -10.80 10.24 3.07
N ASP A 126 -10.12 10.52 4.18
CA ASP A 126 -8.66 10.45 4.30
C ASP A 126 -8.34 10.06 5.74
N ALA A 127 -7.82 8.85 5.93
CA ALA A 127 -7.41 8.37 7.23
C ALA A 127 -6.14 7.53 7.14
N MET A 128 -5.39 7.53 8.24
CA MET A 128 -4.19 6.73 8.41
C MET A 128 -4.39 5.76 9.58
N PHE A 129 -4.03 4.51 9.36
CA PHE A 129 -4.12 3.43 10.33
C PHE A 129 -2.74 2.89 10.67
N ASP A 130 -2.54 2.56 11.94
CA ASP A 130 -1.36 1.84 12.41
C ASP A 130 -1.55 0.34 12.14
N THR A 131 -0.74 -0.20 11.25
CA THR A 131 -0.80 -1.61 10.82
C THR A 131 -0.31 -2.60 11.89
N THR A 132 0.32 -2.12 12.97
CA THR A 132 0.67 -2.95 14.12
C THR A 132 -0.51 -3.21 15.05
N LEU A 133 -1.56 -2.38 14.98
CA LEU A 133 -2.76 -2.55 15.78
C LEU A 133 -3.69 -3.59 15.17
N ALA A 134 -4.08 -4.59 15.97
CA ALA A 134 -5.05 -5.59 15.56
C ALA A 134 -6.38 -4.97 15.08
N GLY A 135 -6.78 -3.82 15.64
CA GLY A 135 -7.99 -3.09 15.26
C GLY A 135 -7.96 -2.46 13.88
N SER A 136 -6.82 -2.45 13.19
CA SER A 136 -6.72 -2.01 11.78
C SER A 136 -7.16 -3.12 10.81
N TRP A 137 -7.21 -4.36 11.28
CA TRP A 137 -7.44 -5.56 10.48
C TRP A 137 -8.75 -6.24 10.84
N ASN A 138 -9.24 -7.07 9.92
CA ASN A 138 -10.26 -8.04 10.24
C ASN A 138 -9.62 -9.23 11.00
N ALA A 139 -10.24 -9.67 12.08
CA ALA A 139 -9.77 -10.81 12.88
C ALA A 139 -10.30 -12.17 12.40
N ALA A 140 -11.20 -12.18 11.41
CA ALA A 140 -11.90 -13.36 10.90
C ALA A 140 -11.24 -13.96 9.65
#